data_AF-A0A2J4PGZ0-F1
#
_entry.id   AF-A0A2J4PGZ0-F1
#
_cell.length_a   1.000
_cell.length_b   1.000
_cell.length_c   1.000
_cell.angle_alpha   90.00
_cell.angle_beta   90.00
_cell.angle_gamma   90.00
#
_symmetry.space_group_name_H-M   'P 1'
#
loop_
_entity.id
_entity.type
_entity.pdbx_description
1 polymer ?
#
loop_
_entity_poly.entity_id
_entity_poly.type
_entity_poly.pdbx_seq_one_letter_code
_entity_poly.pdbx_strand_id
1 'polypeptide(L)'
;LLYGEVTPSGKLVGSIAISLDDHPASPCWGAEAQSLYQEDIYVGYRYFETFCPQRLQFPFGFGLSYTSFTLQSARAETFGDLIKATVTVTNRGERFAGKEVVQIYLQAPQGALGKPAKVLVAFAKTRLLQPGEGETLTLSIPLERFASLDDSGATGHPHCYVMEPGLYRLLLGNSVRDLQPMPVDGEAGYAQKTLRILSCHQQVLAPTVPFVRIKPAAGGGDGRYQIEWEDVPRREINLRTRIEERLPESIPLTGNQGLTLNDVAEGRTTMNAFVAQLSVEELACLVRGEGMCSHKVTPGVASAFGGVADSLLEKGIPLASTADGPSGI
;
A
#
# COMPACT_ATOMS: atom_id res chain seq x y z
N LEU A 1 -27.44 10.23 8.02
CA LEU A 1 -27.43 9.98 6.56
C LEU A 1 -28.86 9.95 6.00
N LEU A 2 -29.70 8.97 6.35
CA LEU A 2 -31.05 8.79 5.75
C LEU A 2 -31.97 10.03 5.85
N TYR A 3 -31.90 10.78 6.94
CA TYR A 3 -32.71 12.00 7.14
C TYR A 3 -32.09 13.27 6.54
N GLY A 4 -30.93 13.19 5.87
CA GLY A 4 -30.25 14.35 5.29
C GLY A 4 -29.48 15.24 6.29
N GLU A 5 -29.47 14.91 7.58
CA GLU A 5 -28.66 15.63 8.60
C GLU A 5 -27.15 15.60 8.29
N VAL A 6 -26.70 14.52 7.67
CA VAL A 6 -25.35 14.38 7.13
C VAL A 6 -25.47 13.89 5.70
N THR A 7 -24.85 14.60 4.77
CA THR A 7 -24.78 14.23 3.37
C THR A 7 -23.77 13.09 3.15
N PRO A 8 -24.16 11.98 2.49
CA PRO A 8 -23.24 10.91 2.13
C PRO A 8 -22.04 11.42 1.35
N SER A 9 -20.87 10.92 1.72
CA SER A 9 -19.58 11.27 1.08
C SER A 9 -18.60 10.10 1.06
N GLY A 10 -19.09 8.88 1.29
CA GLY A 10 -18.30 7.66 1.16
C GLY A 10 -18.03 7.35 -0.31
N LYS A 11 -16.89 6.72 -0.59
CA LYS A 11 -16.50 6.23 -1.91
C LYS A 11 -16.14 4.75 -1.78
N LEU A 12 -16.40 3.96 -2.82
CA LEU A 12 -16.10 2.54 -2.83
C LEU A 12 -14.58 2.29 -2.75
N VAL A 13 -14.16 1.42 -1.83
CA VAL A 13 -12.76 1.00 -1.67
C VAL A 13 -12.42 -0.27 -2.48
N GLY A 14 -13.42 -0.84 -3.16
CA GLY A 14 -13.30 -1.97 -4.06
C GLY A 14 -14.20 -1.81 -5.28
N SER A 15 -13.88 -2.53 -6.34
CA SER A 15 -14.72 -2.59 -7.54
C SER A 15 -15.87 -3.58 -7.33
N ILE A 16 -17.09 -3.21 -7.73
CA ILE A 16 -18.24 -4.11 -7.75
C ILE A 16 -18.42 -4.61 -9.19
N ALA A 17 -18.08 -5.88 -9.40
CA ALA A 17 -18.25 -6.56 -10.68
C ALA A 17 -19.69 -7.06 -10.88
N ILE A 18 -20.08 -7.34 -12.13
CA ILE A 18 -21.40 -7.89 -12.47
C ILE A 18 -21.56 -9.33 -11.96
N SER A 19 -20.48 -10.14 -12.05
CA SER A 19 -20.42 -11.48 -11.50
C SER A 19 -19.18 -11.66 -10.61
N LEU A 20 -19.26 -12.57 -9.64
CA LEU A 20 -18.09 -13.02 -8.89
C LEU A 20 -16.99 -13.59 -9.82
N ASP A 21 -17.41 -14.28 -10.88
CA ASP A 21 -16.50 -14.89 -11.86
C ASP A 21 -15.74 -13.86 -12.72
N ASP A 22 -16.18 -12.60 -12.73
CA ASP A 22 -15.46 -11.54 -13.44
C ASP A 22 -14.22 -11.07 -12.65
N HIS A 23 -14.06 -11.47 -11.37
CA HIS A 23 -12.88 -11.13 -10.59
C HIS A 23 -11.64 -11.88 -11.09
N PRO A 24 -10.48 -11.22 -11.22
CA PRO A 24 -9.30 -11.82 -11.83
C PRO A 24 -8.71 -12.98 -11.02
N ALA A 25 -8.93 -12.97 -9.70
CA ALA A 25 -8.51 -14.04 -8.80
C ALA A 25 -9.47 -15.24 -8.78
N SER A 26 -10.68 -15.14 -9.36
CA SER A 26 -11.70 -16.19 -9.28
C SER A 26 -11.19 -17.58 -9.71
N PRO A 27 -10.41 -17.72 -10.81
CA PRO A 27 -9.88 -19.03 -11.24
C PRO A 27 -8.90 -19.68 -10.25
N CYS A 28 -8.30 -18.90 -9.36
CA CYS A 28 -7.24 -19.35 -8.44
C CYS A 28 -7.65 -19.27 -6.96
N TRP A 29 -8.90 -18.86 -6.69
CA TRP A 29 -9.41 -18.66 -5.35
C TRP A 29 -10.02 -19.94 -4.77
N GLY A 30 -9.86 -20.14 -3.45
CA GLY A 30 -10.52 -21.23 -2.72
C GLY A 30 -9.86 -22.61 -2.80
N ALA A 31 -8.65 -22.71 -3.35
CA ALA A 31 -7.87 -23.94 -3.34
C ALA A 31 -7.39 -24.28 -1.91
N GLU A 32 -7.54 -25.54 -1.49
CA GLU A 32 -7.17 -25.99 -0.13
C GLU A 32 -5.65 -25.93 0.13
N ALA A 33 -4.84 -26.18 -0.90
CA ALA A 33 -3.38 -26.29 -0.75
C ALA A 33 -2.64 -25.00 -1.08
N GLN A 34 -2.98 -24.34 -2.20
CA GLN A 34 -2.26 -23.17 -2.69
C GLN A 34 -3.11 -22.37 -3.68
N SER A 35 -3.13 -21.05 -3.52
CA SER A 35 -3.59 -20.11 -4.55
C SER A 35 -2.40 -19.53 -5.31
N LEU A 36 -2.42 -19.65 -6.64
CA LEU A 36 -1.46 -19.00 -7.53
C LEU A 36 -1.99 -17.61 -7.88
N TYR A 37 -1.20 -16.57 -7.62
CA TYR A 37 -1.61 -15.18 -7.82
C TYR A 37 -1.37 -14.79 -9.29
N GLN A 38 -2.06 -15.49 -10.18
CA GLN A 38 -1.91 -15.36 -11.64
C GLN A 38 -2.32 -13.97 -12.13
N GLU A 39 -3.17 -13.27 -11.39
CA GLU A 39 -3.56 -11.89 -11.65
C GLU A 39 -2.43 -10.88 -11.37
N ASP A 40 -1.41 -11.24 -10.59
CA ASP A 40 -0.25 -10.40 -10.27
C ASP A 40 -0.67 -8.98 -9.82
N ILE A 41 -0.12 -7.91 -10.39
CA ILE A 41 -0.49 -6.53 -10.04
C ILE A 41 -1.90 -6.15 -10.50
N TYR A 42 -2.57 -6.96 -11.32
CA TYR A 42 -3.91 -6.70 -11.85
C TYR A 42 -4.98 -7.14 -10.85
N VAL A 43 -4.97 -6.54 -9.67
CA VAL A 43 -6.00 -6.74 -8.63
C VAL A 43 -7.06 -5.66 -8.70
N GLY A 44 -8.34 -6.06 -8.71
CA GLY A 44 -9.48 -5.14 -8.67
C GLY A 44 -9.50 -4.18 -9.85
N TYR A 45 -9.61 -2.87 -9.59
CA TYR A 45 -9.70 -1.87 -10.67
C TYR A 45 -8.51 -1.86 -11.62
N ARG A 46 -7.31 -2.31 -11.19
CA ARG A 46 -6.15 -2.45 -12.07
C ARG A 46 -6.42 -3.45 -13.19
N TYR A 47 -7.13 -4.53 -12.91
CA TYR A 47 -7.58 -5.48 -13.93
C TYR A 47 -8.72 -4.92 -14.77
N PHE A 48 -9.81 -4.53 -14.10
CA PHE A 48 -11.03 -4.14 -14.81
C PHE A 48 -10.82 -2.95 -15.73
N GLU A 49 -10.16 -1.89 -15.27
CA GLU A 49 -9.93 -0.70 -16.11
C GLU A 49 -8.92 -0.94 -17.23
N THR A 50 -8.10 -1.99 -17.15
CA THR A 50 -7.10 -2.33 -18.18
C THR A 50 -7.67 -3.26 -19.25
N PHE A 51 -8.46 -4.26 -18.86
CA PHE A 51 -8.86 -5.35 -19.76
C PHE A 51 -10.36 -5.42 -20.06
N CYS A 52 -11.22 -5.14 -19.08
CA CYS A 52 -12.65 -5.45 -19.20
C CYS A 52 -13.57 -4.50 -18.41
N PRO A 53 -13.51 -3.17 -18.63
CA PRO A 53 -14.26 -2.21 -17.83
C PRO A 53 -15.78 -2.42 -17.91
N GLN A 54 -16.30 -2.94 -19.01
CA GLN A 54 -17.71 -3.28 -19.17
C GLN A 54 -18.25 -4.30 -18.13
N ARG A 55 -17.37 -5.02 -17.43
CA ARG A 55 -17.73 -5.99 -16.38
C ARG A 55 -17.97 -5.36 -15.00
N LEU A 56 -17.81 -4.04 -14.86
CA LEU A 56 -18.07 -3.34 -13.60
C LEU A 56 -19.49 -2.80 -13.55
N GLN A 57 -20.18 -3.11 -12.45
CA GLN A 57 -21.43 -2.44 -12.08
C GLN A 57 -21.16 -1.10 -11.40
N PHE A 58 -20.23 -1.07 -10.43
CA PHE A 58 -19.75 0.17 -9.80
C PHE A 58 -18.23 0.19 -9.73
N PRO A 59 -17.58 1.24 -10.25
CA PRO A 59 -16.13 1.30 -10.30
C PRO A 59 -15.52 1.73 -8.96
N PHE A 60 -14.25 1.41 -8.76
CA PHE A 60 -13.48 1.87 -7.61
C PHE A 60 -13.55 3.40 -7.45
N GLY A 61 -13.64 3.86 -6.21
CA GLY A 61 -13.73 5.27 -5.87
C GLY A 61 -15.09 5.91 -6.20
N PHE A 62 -16.08 5.17 -6.71
CA PHE A 62 -17.43 5.69 -6.95
C PHE A 62 -18.20 5.95 -5.65
N GLY A 63 -19.01 7.00 -5.62
CA GLY A 63 -19.94 7.27 -4.53
C GLY A 63 -20.69 8.58 -4.76
N LEU A 64 -22.00 8.53 -4.53
CA LEU A 64 -22.91 9.65 -4.75
C LEU A 64 -22.97 10.59 -3.54
N SER A 65 -23.60 11.75 -3.76
CA SER A 65 -23.90 12.75 -2.75
C SER A 65 -25.30 13.33 -2.97
N TYR A 66 -25.84 14.06 -1.99
CA TYR A 66 -27.11 14.79 -2.13
C TYR A 66 -26.94 16.17 -2.79
N THR A 67 -25.70 16.56 -3.07
CA THR A 67 -25.35 17.76 -3.83
C THR A 67 -24.41 17.40 -4.98
N SER A 68 -24.17 18.34 -5.88
CA SER A 68 -23.23 18.20 -6.99
C SER A 68 -21.96 19.01 -6.72
N PHE A 69 -20.83 18.52 -7.21
CA PHE A 69 -19.54 19.19 -7.10
C PHE A 69 -18.92 19.39 -8.47
N THR A 70 -18.11 20.43 -8.60
CA THR A 70 -17.16 20.53 -9.71
C THR A 70 -15.75 20.52 -9.22
N LEU A 71 -14.92 19.71 -9.89
CA LEU A 71 -13.50 19.64 -9.68
C LEU A 71 -12.84 20.40 -10.83
N GLN A 72 -12.21 21.53 -10.51
CA GLN A 72 -11.43 22.30 -11.46
C GLN A 72 -9.95 22.06 -11.16
N SER A 73 -9.24 21.53 -12.16
CA SER A 73 -7.78 21.41 -12.10
C SER A 73 -7.17 22.81 -12.18
N ALA A 74 -6.39 23.21 -11.16
CA ALA A 74 -5.74 24.51 -11.16
C ALA A 74 -4.30 24.44 -11.67
N ARG A 75 -3.60 23.29 -11.51
CA ARG A 75 -2.24 22.99 -12.01
C ARG A 75 -1.67 21.74 -11.32
N ALA A 76 -0.76 21.05 -11.99
CA ALA A 76 0.23 20.20 -11.33
C ALA A 76 1.64 20.69 -11.68
N GLU A 77 2.51 20.81 -10.67
CA GLU A 77 3.86 21.37 -10.82
C GLU A 77 4.90 20.43 -10.21
N THR A 78 6.03 20.25 -10.89
CA THR A 78 7.12 19.39 -10.42
C THR A 78 8.09 20.15 -9.50
N PHE A 79 8.47 19.52 -8.39
CA PHE A 79 9.42 20.01 -7.40
C PHE A 79 10.41 18.89 -7.05
N GLY A 80 11.46 18.73 -7.85
CA GLY A 80 12.37 17.60 -7.71
C GLY A 80 11.64 16.27 -7.88
N ASP A 81 11.63 15.42 -6.84
CA ASP A 81 10.98 14.10 -6.86
C ASP A 81 9.54 14.11 -6.34
N LEU A 82 8.89 15.27 -6.39
CA LEU A 82 7.53 15.48 -5.93
C LEU A 82 6.72 16.26 -6.98
N ILE A 83 5.51 15.82 -7.28
CA ILE A 83 4.53 16.61 -8.01
C ILE A 83 3.51 17.17 -7.02
N LYS A 84 3.27 18.49 -7.06
CA LYS A 84 2.19 19.12 -6.28
C LYS A 84 1.01 19.42 -7.20
N ALA A 85 -0.11 18.75 -6.95
CA ALA A 85 -1.36 18.98 -7.66
C ALA A 85 -2.26 19.90 -6.85
N THR A 86 -2.74 20.98 -7.47
CA THR A 86 -3.68 21.92 -6.86
C THR A 86 -5.05 21.76 -7.53
N VAL A 87 -6.08 21.47 -6.73
CA VAL A 87 -7.43 21.20 -7.22
C VAL A 87 -8.43 22.05 -6.44
N THR A 88 -9.27 22.80 -7.15
CA THR A 88 -10.36 23.54 -6.53
C THR A 88 -11.66 22.77 -6.69
N VAL A 89 -12.31 22.49 -5.57
CA VAL A 89 -13.61 21.84 -5.51
C VAL A 89 -14.66 22.87 -5.12
N THR A 90 -15.79 22.88 -5.81
CA THR A 90 -16.92 23.78 -5.48
C THR A 90 -18.20 22.98 -5.37
N ASN A 91 -18.95 23.19 -4.29
CA ASN A 91 -20.31 22.67 -4.15
C ASN A 91 -21.25 23.50 -5.01
N ARG A 92 -21.82 22.89 -6.05
CA ARG A 92 -22.72 23.56 -7.01
C ARG A 92 -24.20 23.33 -6.74
N GLY A 93 -24.55 22.49 -5.76
CA GLY A 93 -25.96 22.35 -5.40
C GLY A 93 -26.45 23.56 -4.61
N GLU A 94 -27.77 23.68 -4.53
CA GLU A 94 -28.44 24.86 -3.97
C GLU A 94 -28.90 24.65 -2.52
N ARG A 95 -29.02 23.39 -2.08
CA ARG A 95 -29.69 23.03 -0.83
C ARG A 95 -28.79 22.35 0.21
N PHE A 96 -28.00 21.36 -0.22
CA PHE A 96 -27.29 20.50 0.72
C PHE A 96 -25.81 20.89 0.81
N ALA A 97 -25.32 21.04 2.04
CA ALA A 97 -23.89 21.01 2.30
C ALA A 97 -23.34 19.60 2.08
N GLY A 98 -22.08 19.48 1.68
CA GLY A 98 -21.49 18.16 1.44
C GLY A 98 -19.96 18.16 1.43
N LYS A 99 -19.39 16.96 1.31
CA LYS A 99 -17.95 16.75 1.14
C LYS A 99 -17.71 15.95 -0.12
N GLU A 100 -16.65 16.26 -0.84
CA GLU A 100 -16.23 15.52 -2.03
C GLU A 100 -14.82 14.96 -1.84
N VAL A 101 -14.56 13.81 -2.48
CA VAL A 101 -13.25 13.17 -2.51
C VAL A 101 -12.64 13.38 -3.90
N VAL A 102 -11.54 14.12 -3.93
CA VAL A 102 -10.67 14.26 -5.09
C VAL A 102 -9.75 13.05 -5.16
N GLN A 103 -9.63 12.46 -6.35
CA GLN A 103 -8.81 11.29 -6.65
C GLN A 103 -7.93 11.61 -7.86
N ILE A 104 -6.64 11.29 -7.75
CA ILE A 104 -5.65 11.46 -8.82
C ILE A 104 -5.10 10.10 -9.19
N TYR A 105 -5.26 9.75 -10.46
CA TYR A 105 -4.79 8.51 -11.04
C TYR A 105 -3.62 8.75 -11.98
N LEU A 106 -2.69 7.80 -12.01
CA LEU A 106 -1.58 7.74 -12.92
C LEU A 106 -1.90 6.75 -14.05
N GLN A 107 -1.69 7.19 -15.29
CA GLN A 107 -1.57 6.32 -16.46
C GLN A 107 -0.10 6.33 -16.89
N ALA A 108 0.62 5.26 -16.56
CA ALA A 108 2.04 5.08 -16.90
C ALA A 108 2.21 4.53 -18.33
N PRO A 109 3.36 4.79 -19.00
CA PRO A 109 3.70 4.08 -20.23
C PRO A 109 3.85 2.59 -19.96
N GLN A 110 3.38 1.75 -20.88
CA GLN A 110 3.43 0.29 -20.72
C GLN A 110 4.86 -0.23 -20.50
N GLY A 111 5.82 0.25 -21.30
CA GLY A 111 7.20 -0.22 -21.24
C GLY A 111 7.33 -1.72 -21.50
N ALA A 112 8.43 -2.31 -21.05
CA ALA A 112 8.70 -3.74 -21.08
C ALA A 112 7.99 -4.51 -19.95
N LEU A 113 7.72 -3.85 -18.82
CA LEU A 113 7.09 -4.48 -17.64
C LEU A 113 5.56 -4.61 -17.78
N GLY A 114 4.93 -3.74 -18.57
CA GLY A 114 3.47 -3.62 -18.59
C GLY A 114 2.94 -2.88 -17.37
N LYS A 115 1.86 -2.11 -17.55
CA LYS A 115 1.27 -1.28 -16.47
C LYS A 115 -0.25 -1.36 -16.47
N PRO A 116 -0.89 -1.29 -15.30
CA PRO A 116 -2.31 -1.02 -15.22
C PRO A 116 -2.64 0.31 -15.91
N ALA A 117 -3.78 0.37 -16.60
CA ALA A 117 -4.20 1.57 -17.32
C ALA A 117 -4.34 2.79 -16.40
N LYS A 118 -4.71 2.56 -15.13
CA LYS A 118 -4.88 3.59 -14.09
C LYS A 118 -4.42 3.06 -12.74
N VAL A 119 -3.72 3.88 -11.96
CA VAL A 119 -3.30 3.59 -10.59
C VAL A 119 -3.56 4.82 -9.71
N LEU A 120 -4.29 4.68 -8.60
CA LEU A 120 -4.49 5.79 -7.65
C LEU A 120 -3.15 6.18 -7.02
N VAL A 121 -2.76 7.46 -7.15
CA VAL A 121 -1.50 7.98 -6.62
C VAL A 121 -1.68 9.03 -5.52
N ALA A 122 -2.84 9.70 -5.48
CA ALA A 122 -3.20 10.58 -4.37
C ALA A 122 -4.72 10.74 -4.28
N PHE A 123 -5.21 11.06 -3.08
CA PHE A 123 -6.59 11.48 -2.86
C PHE A 123 -6.66 12.44 -1.67
N ALA A 124 -7.68 13.29 -1.66
CA ALA A 124 -7.96 14.20 -0.56
C ALA A 124 -9.47 14.42 -0.47
N LYS A 125 -9.96 14.72 0.73
CA LYS A 125 -11.38 14.97 0.97
C LYS A 125 -11.55 16.39 1.46
N THR A 126 -12.54 17.07 0.91
CA THR A 126 -12.84 18.44 1.32
C THR A 126 -13.31 18.49 2.77
N ARG A 127 -13.22 19.68 3.39
CA ARG A 127 -14.08 20.05 4.51
C ARG A 127 -15.56 20.01 4.07
N LEU A 128 -16.46 20.24 5.02
CA LEU A 128 -17.88 20.42 4.68
C LEU A 128 -18.03 21.76 3.93
N LEU A 129 -18.56 21.70 2.70
CA LEU A 129 -18.80 22.86 1.84
C LEU A 129 -20.30 23.17 1.81
N GLN A 130 -20.67 24.41 2.15
CA GLN A 130 -22.03 24.90 1.93
C GLN A 130 -22.33 25.07 0.43
N PRO A 131 -23.60 25.15 0.00
CA PRO A 131 -23.97 25.58 -1.35
C PRO A 131 -23.18 26.80 -1.82
N GLY A 132 -22.51 26.70 -2.98
CA GLY A 132 -21.69 27.77 -3.56
C GLY A 132 -20.28 27.90 -2.99
N GLU A 133 -19.95 27.24 -1.87
CA GLU A 133 -18.59 27.30 -1.31
C GLU A 133 -17.60 26.44 -2.11
N GLY A 134 -16.35 26.91 -2.13
CA GLY A 134 -15.22 26.16 -2.65
C GLY A 134 -14.11 25.94 -1.62
N GLU A 135 -13.27 24.94 -1.91
CA GLU A 135 -12.01 24.67 -1.22
C GLU A 135 -10.95 24.25 -2.22
N THR A 136 -9.75 24.79 -2.05
CA THR A 136 -8.57 24.38 -2.83
C THR A 136 -7.75 23.40 -2.01
N LEU A 137 -7.57 22.20 -2.57
CA LEU A 137 -6.78 21.12 -2.01
C LEU A 137 -5.43 21.06 -2.73
N THR A 138 -4.35 20.86 -1.96
CA THR A 138 -3.00 20.62 -2.50
C THR A 138 -2.58 19.21 -2.14
N LEU A 139 -2.34 18.37 -3.15
CA LEU A 139 -1.93 16.99 -2.99
C LEU A 139 -0.46 16.82 -3.41
N SER A 140 0.31 16.15 -2.58
CA SER A 140 1.73 15.84 -2.80
C SER A 140 1.86 14.41 -3.33
N ILE A 141 2.41 14.26 -4.54
CA ILE A 141 2.55 12.97 -5.23
C ILE A 141 4.05 12.68 -5.43
N PRO A 142 4.68 11.82 -4.61
CA PRO A 142 6.09 11.50 -4.78
C PRO A 142 6.29 10.63 -6.03
N LEU A 143 7.39 10.84 -6.76
CA LEU A 143 7.69 10.09 -7.99
C LEU A 143 7.89 8.58 -7.74
N GLU A 144 8.16 8.16 -6.51
CA GLU A 144 8.15 6.75 -6.11
C GLU A 144 6.83 6.03 -6.46
N ARG A 145 5.70 6.75 -6.47
CA ARG A 145 4.38 6.22 -6.83
C ARG A 145 4.25 5.89 -8.31
N PHE A 146 5.22 6.31 -9.14
CA PHE A 146 5.26 6.11 -10.58
C PHE A 146 6.11 4.89 -10.96
N ALA A 147 6.91 4.39 -10.02
CA ALA A 147 7.83 3.30 -10.29
C ALA A 147 7.14 1.93 -10.29
N SER A 148 7.81 0.97 -10.91
CA SER A 148 7.45 -0.45 -10.91
C SER A 148 8.68 -1.26 -10.53
N LEU A 149 8.48 -2.36 -9.80
CA LEU A 149 9.57 -3.28 -9.47
C LEU A 149 9.86 -4.14 -10.69
N ASP A 150 11.09 -4.14 -11.17
CA ASP A 150 11.54 -5.07 -12.21
C ASP A 150 11.99 -6.38 -11.54
N ASP A 151 11.10 -7.36 -11.43
CA ASP A 151 11.42 -8.68 -10.88
C ASP A 151 11.95 -9.68 -11.92
N SER A 152 11.78 -9.37 -13.21
CA SER A 152 12.16 -10.22 -14.36
C SER A 152 13.49 -9.83 -14.99
N GLY A 153 14.02 -8.65 -14.69
CA GLY A 153 15.17 -8.07 -15.35
C GLY A 153 14.86 -7.50 -16.73
N ALA A 154 13.58 -7.39 -17.12
CA ALA A 154 13.17 -6.96 -18.45
C ALA A 154 13.61 -5.53 -18.80
N THR A 155 13.89 -4.69 -17.80
CA THR A 155 14.43 -3.34 -18.00
C THR A 155 15.96 -3.29 -18.00
N GLY A 156 16.63 -4.43 -17.75
CA GLY A 156 18.06 -4.53 -17.51
C GLY A 156 18.48 -4.25 -16.06
N HIS A 157 17.53 -4.02 -15.15
CA HIS A 157 17.77 -3.65 -13.76
C HIS A 157 16.93 -4.50 -12.78
N PRO A 158 17.23 -5.80 -12.67
CA PRO A 158 16.47 -6.71 -11.80
C PRO A 158 16.52 -6.25 -10.34
N HIS A 159 15.40 -6.44 -9.65
CA HIS A 159 15.14 -6.09 -8.26
C HIS A 159 15.24 -4.59 -7.96
N CYS A 160 15.09 -3.74 -8.99
CA CYS A 160 15.05 -2.30 -8.82
C CYS A 160 13.64 -1.74 -9.05
N TYR A 161 13.28 -0.70 -8.30
CA TYR A 161 12.14 0.14 -8.63
C TYR A 161 12.55 1.13 -9.71
N VAL A 162 11.88 1.05 -10.86
CA VAL A 162 12.24 1.82 -12.06
C VAL A 162 11.04 2.58 -12.63
N MET A 163 11.33 3.72 -13.25
CA MET A 163 10.41 4.45 -14.13
C MET A 163 10.91 4.32 -15.56
N GLU A 164 10.19 3.54 -16.37
CA GLU A 164 10.51 3.35 -17.79
C GLU A 164 10.28 4.62 -18.60
N PRO A 165 11.03 4.82 -19.71
CA PRO A 165 10.83 5.96 -20.60
C PRO A 165 9.39 6.07 -21.09
N GLY A 166 8.89 7.30 -21.19
CA GLY A 166 7.58 7.60 -21.76
C GLY A 166 6.86 8.71 -21.02
N LEU A 167 5.58 8.88 -21.38
CA LEU A 167 4.72 9.92 -20.83
C LEU A 167 3.84 9.34 -19.72
N TYR A 168 4.00 9.90 -18.52
CA TYR A 168 3.20 9.57 -17.35
C TYR A 168 2.07 10.59 -17.20
N ARG A 169 0.84 10.20 -17.51
CA ARG A 169 -0.31 11.11 -17.47
C ARG A 169 -0.98 11.06 -16.11
N LEU A 170 -1.28 12.24 -15.55
CA LEU A 170 -2.13 12.35 -14.38
C LEU A 170 -3.57 12.64 -14.80
N LEU A 171 -4.50 11.99 -14.11
CA LEU A 171 -5.93 12.04 -14.38
C LEU A 171 -6.64 12.41 -13.08
N LEU A 172 -7.42 13.49 -13.10
CA LEU A 172 -8.13 14.04 -11.96
C LEU A 172 -9.61 13.67 -12.02
N GLY A 173 -10.19 13.26 -10.89
CA GLY A 173 -11.63 13.06 -10.80
C GLY A 173 -12.12 12.73 -9.40
N ASN A 174 -13.34 12.18 -9.32
CA ASN A 174 -13.95 11.71 -8.08
C ASN A 174 -14.33 10.22 -8.11
N SER A 175 -13.93 9.52 -9.16
CA SER A 175 -14.00 8.07 -9.37
C SER A 175 -13.01 7.69 -10.48
N VAL A 176 -12.54 6.44 -10.53
CA VAL A 176 -11.63 5.95 -11.58
C VAL A 176 -12.21 6.05 -13.01
N ARG A 177 -13.52 6.29 -13.16
CA ARG A 177 -14.19 6.46 -14.47
C ARG A 177 -14.60 7.88 -14.83
N ASP A 178 -14.66 8.78 -13.86
CA ASP A 178 -15.00 10.17 -14.10
C ASP A 178 -13.73 11.01 -13.97
N LEU A 179 -12.94 11.03 -15.04
CA LEU A 179 -11.57 11.55 -15.05
C LEU A 179 -11.37 12.56 -16.17
N GLN A 180 -10.65 13.64 -15.86
CA GLN A 180 -10.14 14.62 -16.81
C GLN A 180 -8.60 14.64 -16.77
N PRO A 181 -7.92 14.91 -17.91
CA PRO A 181 -6.48 15.10 -17.92
C PRO A 181 -6.03 16.22 -16.97
N MET A 182 -4.93 15.99 -16.26
CA MET A 182 -4.29 16.99 -15.41
C MET A 182 -2.87 17.26 -15.94
N PRO A 183 -2.67 18.38 -16.68
CA PRO A 183 -1.36 18.78 -17.17
C PRO A 183 -0.33 18.95 -16.04
N VAL A 184 0.92 18.58 -16.31
CA VAL A 184 2.06 18.74 -15.39
C VAL A 184 3.04 19.71 -16.02
N ASP A 185 3.35 20.81 -15.34
CA ASP A 185 4.23 21.88 -15.84
C ASP A 185 3.81 22.45 -17.21
N GLY A 186 2.49 22.47 -17.48
CA GLY A 186 1.91 22.92 -18.75
C GLY A 186 1.89 21.86 -19.86
N GLU A 187 2.49 20.70 -19.63
CA GLU A 187 2.56 19.59 -20.59
C GLU A 187 1.48 18.53 -20.33
N ALA A 188 1.24 17.67 -21.31
CA ALA A 188 0.18 16.65 -21.24
C ALA A 188 0.40 15.55 -20.16
N GLY A 189 1.53 15.59 -19.45
CA GLY A 189 1.93 14.67 -18.38
C GLY A 189 3.41 14.86 -18.03
N TYR A 190 3.91 14.06 -17.08
CA TYR A 190 5.33 14.04 -16.71
C TYR A 190 6.12 13.17 -17.71
N ALA A 191 7.07 13.78 -18.43
CA ALA A 191 7.86 13.09 -19.45
C ALA A 191 9.17 12.53 -18.88
N GLN A 192 9.29 11.20 -18.85
CA GLN A 192 10.52 10.51 -18.48
C GLN A 192 11.28 10.11 -19.75
N LYS A 193 12.39 10.79 -20.05
CA LYS A 193 13.12 10.59 -21.32
C LYS A 193 13.92 9.28 -21.38
N THR A 194 14.49 8.89 -20.25
CA THR A 194 15.34 7.70 -20.11
C THR A 194 14.88 6.88 -18.91
N LEU A 195 15.25 5.60 -18.85
CA LEU A 195 14.95 4.78 -17.68
C LEU A 195 15.54 5.45 -16.44
N ARG A 196 14.72 5.61 -15.39
CA ARG A 196 15.16 6.14 -14.11
C ARG A 196 15.06 5.07 -13.05
N ILE A 197 16.17 4.78 -12.38
CA ILE A 197 16.23 3.88 -11.24
C ILE A 197 16.00 4.71 -9.98
N LEU A 198 15.03 4.32 -9.14
CA LEU A 198 14.77 4.99 -7.87
C LEU A 198 15.48 4.30 -6.70
N SER A 199 15.43 2.97 -6.69
CA SER A 199 16.13 2.15 -5.71
C SER A 199 16.42 0.79 -6.29
N CYS A 200 17.49 0.15 -5.81
CA CYS A 200 17.82 -1.22 -6.13
C CYS A 200 17.91 -2.04 -4.86
N HIS A 201 17.34 -3.23 -4.92
CA HIS A 201 17.26 -4.16 -3.81
C HIS A 201 17.84 -5.51 -4.22
N GLN A 202 17.64 -6.50 -3.37
CA GLN A 202 17.97 -7.89 -3.67
C GLN A 202 16.68 -8.68 -3.77
N GLN A 203 16.72 -9.80 -4.48
CA GLN A 203 15.58 -10.71 -4.55
C GLN A 203 15.19 -11.20 -3.14
N VAL A 204 13.94 -10.97 -2.72
CA VAL A 204 13.39 -11.38 -1.42
C VAL A 204 11.99 -11.94 -1.66
N LEU A 205 11.65 -13.06 -1.01
CA LEU A 205 10.33 -13.73 -1.10
C LEU A 205 9.84 -14.05 -2.52
N ALA A 206 10.76 -14.24 -3.48
CA ALA A 206 10.42 -14.74 -4.80
C ALA A 206 9.82 -16.16 -4.74
N PRO A 207 8.87 -16.51 -5.62
CA PRO A 207 8.20 -17.80 -5.60
C PRO A 207 9.16 -18.95 -5.89
N THR A 208 8.87 -20.12 -5.32
CA THR A 208 9.62 -21.37 -5.55
C THR A 208 8.90 -22.34 -6.47
N VAL A 209 7.60 -22.17 -6.64
CA VAL A 209 6.75 -22.98 -7.54
C VAL A 209 6.57 -22.22 -8.85
N PRO A 210 6.70 -22.87 -10.02
CA PRO A 210 6.47 -22.23 -11.31
C PRO A 210 4.99 -21.95 -11.53
N PHE A 211 4.67 -20.78 -12.07
CA PHE A 211 3.35 -20.41 -12.56
C PHE A 211 3.48 -19.24 -13.55
N VAL A 212 2.39 -18.94 -14.25
CA VAL A 212 2.30 -17.80 -15.18
C VAL A 212 1.47 -16.67 -14.57
N ARG A 213 1.77 -15.43 -14.99
CA ARG A 213 1.01 -14.23 -14.62
C ARG A 213 0.48 -13.46 -15.83
N ILE A 214 -0.56 -12.67 -15.60
CA ILE A 214 -1.13 -11.74 -16.60
C ILE A 214 -0.08 -10.71 -17.02
N LYS A 215 0.03 -10.48 -18.32
CA LYS A 215 0.78 -9.40 -18.95
C LYS A 215 -0.09 -8.66 -19.98
N PRO A 216 -0.12 -7.32 -19.99
CA PRO A 216 -0.87 -6.57 -20.97
C PRO A 216 -0.14 -6.58 -22.31
N ALA A 217 -0.86 -6.95 -23.36
CA ALA A 217 -0.41 -6.85 -24.74
C ALA A 217 -1.24 -5.84 -25.52
N ALA A 218 -0.62 -5.16 -26.48
CA ALA A 218 -1.34 -4.23 -27.35
C ALA A 218 -2.36 -5.00 -28.20
N GLY A 219 -3.65 -4.66 -28.11
CA GLY A 219 -4.67 -5.39 -28.88
C GLY A 219 -6.05 -4.75 -28.88
N GLY A 220 -6.45 -4.23 -30.05
CA GLY A 220 -7.78 -3.68 -30.35
C GLY A 220 -7.76 -2.16 -30.49
N GLY A 221 -8.16 -1.61 -31.64
CA GLY A 221 -8.12 -0.17 -31.95
C GLY A 221 -8.99 0.77 -31.09
N ASP A 222 -9.48 0.30 -29.94
CA ASP A 222 -10.31 1.02 -28.98
C ASP A 222 -9.56 1.45 -27.69
N GLY A 223 -8.24 1.24 -27.63
CA GLY A 223 -7.38 1.64 -26.52
C GLY A 223 -7.35 0.66 -25.34
N ARG A 224 -7.89 -0.55 -25.51
CA ARG A 224 -7.82 -1.64 -24.52
C ARG A 224 -6.57 -2.51 -24.72
N TYR A 225 -6.19 -3.21 -23.65
CA TYR A 225 -5.14 -4.22 -23.69
C TYR A 225 -5.75 -5.62 -23.73
N GLN A 226 -5.09 -6.53 -24.43
CA GLN A 226 -5.38 -7.95 -24.35
C GLN A 226 -4.53 -8.58 -23.24
N ILE A 227 -5.01 -9.70 -22.70
CA ILE A 227 -4.28 -10.49 -21.71
C ILE A 227 -3.38 -11.47 -22.46
N GLU A 228 -2.09 -11.35 -22.22
CA GLU A 228 -1.09 -12.39 -22.45
C GLU A 228 -0.63 -12.97 -21.10
N TRP A 229 0.15 -14.04 -21.17
CA TRP A 229 0.67 -14.75 -20.01
C TRP A 229 2.19 -14.87 -20.12
N GLU A 230 2.90 -14.62 -19.03
CA GLU A 230 4.35 -14.82 -18.94
C GLU A 230 4.72 -15.67 -17.71
N ASP A 231 5.82 -16.41 -17.80
CA ASP A 231 6.37 -17.15 -16.66
C ASP A 231 6.87 -16.20 -15.56
N VAL A 232 6.54 -16.50 -14.30
CA VAL A 232 6.99 -15.70 -13.16
C VAL A 232 8.44 -16.06 -12.77
N PRO A 233 9.34 -15.06 -12.61
CA PRO A 233 10.70 -15.28 -12.14
C PRO A 233 10.72 -15.98 -10.78
N ARG A 234 11.52 -17.05 -10.67
CA ARG A 234 11.62 -17.85 -9.45
C ARG A 234 12.78 -17.39 -8.58
N ARG A 235 12.77 -17.84 -7.33
CA ARG A 235 13.89 -17.64 -6.41
C ARG A 235 15.17 -18.25 -6.97
N GLU A 236 16.18 -17.40 -7.14
CA GLU A 236 17.52 -17.79 -7.60
C GLU A 236 18.51 -17.91 -6.43
N ILE A 237 18.21 -17.23 -5.33
CA ILE A 237 19.10 -17.14 -4.18
C ILE A 237 18.97 -18.32 -3.22
N ASN A 238 20.10 -18.77 -2.66
CA ASN A 238 20.12 -19.70 -1.54
C ASN A 238 19.86 -18.95 -0.24
N LEU A 239 18.69 -19.19 0.37
CA LEU A 239 18.30 -18.47 1.58
C LEU A 239 19.15 -18.86 2.80
N ARG A 240 19.63 -20.11 2.88
CA ARG A 240 20.52 -20.54 3.97
C ARG A 240 21.82 -19.74 3.95
N THR A 241 22.47 -19.63 2.80
CA THR A 241 23.71 -18.86 2.66
C THR A 241 23.50 -17.40 3.06
N ARG A 242 22.41 -16.76 2.60
CA ARG A 242 22.11 -15.37 2.99
C ARG A 242 21.89 -15.21 4.50
N ILE A 243 21.25 -16.18 5.16
CA ILE A 243 21.05 -16.15 6.61
C ILE A 243 22.40 -16.28 7.32
N GLU A 244 23.21 -17.25 6.91
CA GLU A 244 24.53 -17.51 7.50
C GLU A 244 25.47 -16.30 7.36
N GLU A 245 25.49 -15.64 6.19
CA GLU A 245 26.28 -14.42 5.94
C GLU A 245 25.78 -13.18 6.72
N ARG A 246 24.54 -13.20 7.20
CA ARG A 246 23.89 -12.08 7.91
C ARG A 246 23.56 -12.39 9.35
N LEU A 247 24.15 -13.44 9.92
CA LEU A 247 24.00 -13.72 11.33
C LEU A 247 24.45 -12.48 12.12
N PRO A 248 23.61 -11.93 13.01
CA PRO A 248 24.02 -10.80 13.84
C PRO A 248 25.18 -11.22 14.73
N GLU A 249 26.09 -10.27 15.02
CA GLU A 249 27.17 -10.52 15.97
C GLU A 249 26.61 -10.86 17.35
N SER A 250 27.19 -11.88 17.98
CA SER A 250 26.77 -12.31 19.32
C SER A 250 27.22 -11.29 20.36
N ILE A 251 26.33 -10.96 21.29
CA ILE A 251 26.65 -10.16 22.47
C ILE A 251 27.14 -11.13 23.55
N PRO A 252 28.39 -11.01 24.05
CA PRO A 252 28.88 -11.88 25.10
C PRO A 252 28.03 -11.73 26.37
N LEU A 253 27.59 -12.85 26.92
CA LEU A 253 26.78 -12.83 28.14
C LEU A 253 27.62 -12.46 29.35
N THR A 254 27.20 -11.46 30.11
CA THR A 254 27.89 -10.96 31.31
C THR A 254 27.32 -11.55 32.59
N GLY A 255 26.20 -12.27 32.52
CA GLY A 255 25.39 -12.61 33.70
C GLY A 255 24.80 -11.36 34.35
N ASN A 256 23.96 -11.55 35.38
CA ASN A 256 23.21 -10.46 36.01
C ASN A 256 24.16 -9.36 36.55
N GLN A 257 24.07 -8.16 35.97
CA GLN A 257 24.85 -6.98 36.38
C GLN A 257 24.02 -6.01 37.24
N GLY A 258 22.79 -6.38 37.60
CA GLY A 258 21.86 -5.50 38.32
C GLY A 258 21.32 -4.35 37.48
N LEU A 259 21.49 -4.41 36.15
CA LEU A 259 20.92 -3.41 35.25
C LEU A 259 19.42 -3.66 35.11
N THR A 260 18.65 -2.58 35.04
CA THR A 260 17.21 -2.63 34.77
C THR A 260 16.91 -2.04 33.41
N LEU A 261 15.75 -2.40 32.84
CA LEU A 261 15.29 -1.77 31.60
C LEU A 261 15.09 -0.25 31.78
N ASN A 262 14.79 0.20 33.01
CA ASN A 262 14.68 1.62 33.34
C ASN A 262 16.04 2.34 33.26
N ASP A 263 17.16 1.67 33.57
CA ASP A 263 18.50 2.24 33.37
C ASP A 263 18.80 2.52 31.90
N VAL A 264 18.27 1.69 30.99
CA VAL A 264 18.36 1.93 29.55
C VAL A 264 17.52 3.14 29.16
N ALA A 265 16.28 3.22 29.65
CA ALA A 265 15.37 4.34 29.37
C ALA A 265 15.92 5.69 29.87
N GLU A 266 16.62 5.69 31.00
CA GLU A 266 17.27 6.87 31.58
C GLU A 266 18.66 7.16 31.00
N GLY A 267 19.15 6.34 30.05
CA GLY A 267 20.45 6.52 29.40
C GLY A 267 21.66 6.22 30.30
N ARG A 268 21.46 5.55 31.44
CA ARG A 268 22.53 5.11 32.35
C ARG A 268 23.32 3.91 31.82
N THR A 269 22.71 3.12 30.94
CA THR A 269 23.34 1.99 30.26
C THR A 269 22.81 1.83 28.84
N THR A 270 23.42 0.96 28.05
CA THR A 270 22.98 0.66 26.68
C THR A 270 22.04 -0.54 26.64
N MET A 271 21.22 -0.65 25.58
CA MET A 271 20.41 -1.85 25.35
C MET A 271 21.27 -3.12 25.26
N ASN A 272 22.42 -3.05 24.57
CA ASN A 272 23.32 -4.20 24.46
C ASN A 272 23.86 -4.65 25.82
N ALA A 273 24.22 -3.71 26.71
CA ALA A 273 24.66 -4.05 28.06
C ALA A 273 23.53 -4.68 28.90
N PHE A 274 22.30 -4.18 28.79
CA PHE A 274 21.14 -4.77 29.45
C PHE A 274 20.77 -6.16 28.90
N VAL A 275 20.89 -6.37 27.59
CA VAL A 275 20.62 -7.69 26.98
C VAL A 275 21.73 -8.68 27.33
N ALA A 276 22.99 -8.25 27.40
CA ALA A 276 24.14 -9.09 27.74
C ALA A 276 24.01 -9.77 29.11
N GLN A 277 23.30 -9.18 30.06
CA GLN A 277 23.14 -9.76 31.39
C GLN A 277 22.06 -10.85 31.47
N LEU A 278 21.22 -11.01 30.44
CA LEU A 278 20.16 -12.02 30.43
C LEU A 278 20.76 -13.42 30.25
N SER A 279 20.26 -14.40 31.02
CA SER A 279 20.63 -15.80 30.80
C SER A 279 20.05 -16.33 29.48
N VAL A 280 20.55 -17.48 29.01
CA VAL A 280 20.00 -18.14 27.82
C VAL A 280 18.54 -18.51 28.02
N GLU A 281 18.17 -18.95 29.23
CA GLU A 281 16.79 -19.29 29.61
C GLU A 281 15.89 -18.05 29.61
N GLU A 282 16.41 -16.91 30.07
CA GLU A 282 15.70 -15.62 30.06
C GLU A 282 15.47 -15.13 28.64
N LEU A 283 16.48 -15.20 27.77
CA LEU A 283 16.35 -14.87 26.35
C LEU A 283 15.33 -15.80 25.67
N ALA A 284 15.37 -17.10 25.97
CA ALA A 284 14.41 -18.07 25.46
C ALA A 284 12.98 -17.83 25.99
N CYS A 285 12.85 -17.27 27.20
CA CYS A 285 11.57 -16.89 27.79
C CYS A 285 11.02 -15.60 27.19
N LEU A 286 11.88 -14.60 26.97
CA LEU A 286 11.51 -13.26 26.47
C LEU A 286 10.80 -13.31 25.10
N VAL A 287 11.13 -14.29 24.26
CA VAL A 287 10.51 -14.51 22.94
C VAL A 287 9.16 -15.26 23.00
N ARG A 288 8.64 -15.55 24.19
CA ARG A 288 7.37 -16.26 24.40
C ARG A 288 6.30 -15.31 24.93
N GLY A 289 5.20 -15.19 24.21
CA GLY A 289 3.96 -14.62 24.75
C GLY A 289 3.22 -15.64 25.63
N GLU A 290 2.48 -15.15 26.61
CA GLU A 290 1.55 -15.93 27.45
C GLU A 290 0.11 -15.57 27.08
N GLY A 291 -0.77 -16.55 26.86
CA GLY A 291 -2.17 -16.30 26.53
C GLY A 291 -2.95 -17.57 26.18
N MET A 292 -4.25 -17.47 25.88
CA MET A 292 -5.08 -16.25 26.00
C MET A 292 -5.49 -15.98 27.46
N CYS A 293 -5.97 -14.77 27.75
CA CYS A 293 -6.50 -14.38 29.06
C CYS A 293 -5.51 -14.59 30.21
N SER A 294 -4.24 -14.20 30.01
CA SER A 294 -3.25 -14.26 31.09
C SER A 294 -3.73 -13.43 32.29
N HIS A 295 -3.65 -14.02 33.48
CA HIS A 295 -4.02 -13.39 34.75
C HIS A 295 -3.07 -12.26 35.17
N LYS A 296 -1.95 -12.10 34.46
CA LYS A 296 -0.91 -11.10 34.75
C LYS A 296 -1.20 -9.73 34.13
N VAL A 297 -2.22 -9.64 33.28
CA VAL A 297 -2.60 -8.42 32.55
C VAL A 297 -4.11 -8.19 32.64
N THR A 298 -4.62 -7.16 31.97
CA THR A 298 -6.05 -6.87 31.90
C THR A 298 -6.85 -8.13 31.54
N PRO A 299 -7.89 -8.49 32.31
CA PRO A 299 -8.68 -9.68 32.04
C PRO A 299 -9.31 -9.67 30.63
N GLY A 300 -9.33 -10.83 29.97
CA GLY A 300 -10.01 -11.02 28.68
C GLY A 300 -9.21 -10.61 27.45
N VAL A 301 -7.96 -10.15 27.61
CA VAL A 301 -7.10 -9.77 26.47
C VAL A 301 -6.41 -10.99 25.84
N ALA A 302 -5.93 -10.81 24.60
CA ALA A 302 -5.42 -11.89 23.76
C ALA A 302 -4.08 -12.47 24.24
N SER A 303 -3.13 -11.63 24.68
CA SER A 303 -1.86 -12.11 25.21
C SER A 303 -1.18 -11.13 26.16
N ALA A 304 -0.23 -11.64 26.93
CA ALA A 304 0.79 -10.90 27.67
C ALA A 304 2.18 -11.23 27.12
N PHE A 305 3.13 -10.28 27.15
CA PHE A 305 4.50 -10.49 26.72
C PHE A 305 5.48 -9.57 27.45
N GLY A 306 6.79 -9.79 27.30
CA GLY A 306 7.83 -9.07 28.03
C GLY A 306 8.17 -9.79 29.33
N GLY A 307 7.87 -9.18 30.48
CA GLY A 307 8.12 -9.71 31.82
C GLY A 307 7.24 -10.89 32.23
N VAL A 308 7.14 -11.93 31.40
CA VAL A 308 6.26 -13.09 31.66
C VAL A 308 6.79 -14.06 32.71
N ALA A 309 8.06 -13.91 33.13
CA ALA A 309 8.68 -14.66 34.21
C ALA A 309 9.21 -13.72 35.29
N ASP A 310 9.22 -14.18 36.54
CA ASP A 310 9.69 -13.39 37.69
C ASP A 310 11.11 -12.86 37.48
N SER A 311 12.02 -13.66 36.91
CA SER A 311 13.40 -13.25 36.65
C SER A 311 13.54 -12.11 35.62
N LEU A 312 12.57 -11.97 34.70
CA LEU A 312 12.48 -10.86 33.74
C LEU A 312 11.88 -9.62 34.42
N LEU A 313 10.87 -9.80 35.27
CA LEU A 313 10.26 -8.72 36.08
C LEU A 313 11.29 -8.10 37.03
N GLU A 314 12.13 -8.92 37.67
CA GLU A 314 13.22 -8.48 38.54
C GLU A 314 14.24 -7.57 37.83
N LYS A 315 14.36 -7.69 36.49
CA LYS A 315 15.19 -6.83 35.64
C LYS A 315 14.44 -5.61 35.12
N GLY A 316 13.26 -5.34 35.64
CA GLY A 316 12.41 -4.21 35.27
C GLY A 316 11.80 -4.33 33.87
N ILE A 317 11.72 -5.54 33.29
CA ILE A 317 11.01 -5.74 32.03
C ILE A 317 9.50 -5.76 32.34
N PRO A 318 8.69 -4.84 31.80
CA PRO A 318 7.27 -4.77 32.11
C PRO A 318 6.48 -5.89 31.43
N LEU A 319 5.30 -6.17 31.96
CA LEU A 319 4.26 -6.94 31.27
C LEU A 319 3.51 -6.00 30.32
N ALA A 320 3.58 -6.29 29.02
CA ALA A 320 2.72 -5.69 28.02
C ALA A 320 1.57 -6.63 27.66
N SER A 321 0.46 -6.10 27.17
CA SER A 321 -0.71 -6.89 26.74
C SER A 321 -1.14 -6.54 25.33
N THR A 322 -1.69 -7.53 24.61
CA THR A 322 -2.37 -7.32 23.32
C THR A 322 -3.84 -7.70 23.44
N ALA A 323 -4.74 -6.95 22.79
CA ALA A 323 -6.17 -7.20 22.74
C ALA A 323 -6.68 -7.01 21.32
N ASP A 324 -7.56 -7.91 20.87
CA ASP A 324 -8.34 -7.69 19.65
C ASP A 324 -9.39 -6.59 19.91
N GLY A 325 -9.86 -5.86 18.90
CA GLY A 325 -9.41 -5.83 17.52
C GLY A 325 -9.68 -4.46 16.87
N PRO A 326 -9.51 -4.34 15.53
CA PRO A 326 -9.65 -3.07 14.82
C PRO A 326 -10.99 -2.32 15.03
N SER A 327 -12.07 -3.02 15.38
CA SER A 327 -13.39 -2.40 15.62
C SER A 327 -13.65 -1.97 17.07
N GLY A 328 -12.69 -2.18 17.97
CA GLY A 328 -12.85 -1.95 19.41
C GLY A 328 -12.28 -3.11 20.22
N ILE A 329 -11.95 -2.82 21.49
CA ILE A 329 -11.61 -3.81 22.52
C ILE A 329 -12.89 -4.51 22.97
#